data_AF-A0AAD7Z7I5-F1
#
_entry.id   AF-A0AAD7Z7I5-F1
#
_cell.length_a   1.000
_cell.length_b   1.000
_cell.length_c   1.000
_cell.angle_alpha   90.00
_cell.angle_beta   90.00
_cell.angle_gamma   90.00
#
_symmetry.space_group_name_H-M   'P 1'
#
loop_
_entity.id
_entity.type
_entity.pdbx_description
1 polymer ?
#
loop_
_entity_poly.entity_id
_entity_poly.type
_entity_poly.pdbx_seq_one_letter_code
_entity_poly.pdbx_strand_id
1 'polypeptide(L)'
;MLLLQLKYRYDREIDDCQRPAIRKILEHDDSPARRLVLCVARIIKLDKPGENEQYELELTDGWYGIITSVDQELMKRIHRGTVTIGTKLISYGAELVNCEQACSPLEVGLIQSHLQEAL
;
A
#
# COMPACT_ATOMS: atom_id res chain seq x y z
N MET A 1 12.46 -11.13 -21.75
CA MET A 1 12.71 -10.55 -20.40
C MET A 1 11.42 -10.35 -19.62
N LEU A 2 10.43 -9.62 -20.14
CA LEU A 2 9.16 -9.35 -19.42
C LEU A 2 8.25 -10.58 -19.29
N LEU A 3 8.09 -11.39 -20.35
CA LEU A 3 7.29 -12.62 -20.30
C LEU A 3 7.81 -13.62 -19.26
N LEU A 4 9.13 -13.69 -19.08
CA LEU A 4 9.74 -14.54 -18.05
C LEU A 4 9.38 -14.06 -16.64
N GLN A 5 9.33 -12.74 -16.41
CA GLN A 5 8.89 -12.19 -15.14
C GLN A 5 7.40 -12.46 -14.90
N LEU A 6 6.54 -12.33 -15.92
CA LEU A 6 5.12 -12.68 -15.79
C LEU A 6 4.92 -14.16 -15.43
N LYS A 7 5.62 -15.07 -16.11
CA LYS A 7 5.62 -16.48 -15.76
C LYS A 7 6.11 -16.70 -14.33
N TYR A 8 7.22 -16.07 -13.95
CA TYR A 8 7.74 -16.17 -12.58
C TYR A 8 6.72 -15.75 -11.53
N ARG A 9 5.98 -14.65 -11.76
CA ARG A 9 4.92 -14.22 -10.83
C ARG A 9 3.79 -15.24 -10.76
N TYR A 10 3.37 -15.79 -11.90
CA TYR A 10 2.37 -16.84 -11.96
C TYR A 10 2.81 -18.07 -11.19
N ASP A 11 3.99 -18.61 -11.48
CA ASP A 11 4.52 -19.81 -10.83
C ASP A 11 4.59 -19.64 -9.31
N ARG A 12 5.05 -18.46 -8.84
CA ARG A 12 5.17 -18.17 -7.40
C ARG A 12 3.82 -18.00 -6.71
N GLU A 13 2.91 -17.24 -7.28
CA GLU A 13 1.66 -16.89 -6.61
C GLU A 13 0.56 -17.93 -6.79
N ILE A 14 0.48 -18.54 -7.99
CA ILE A 14 -0.56 -19.49 -8.37
C ILE A 14 -0.09 -20.92 -8.14
N ASP A 15 1.05 -21.34 -8.70
CA ASP A 15 1.49 -22.75 -8.59
C ASP A 15 2.06 -23.05 -7.19
N ASP A 16 2.90 -22.17 -6.66
CA ASP A 16 3.54 -22.33 -5.35
C ASP A 16 2.72 -21.72 -4.19
N CYS A 17 1.57 -21.10 -4.46
CA CYS A 17 0.69 -20.46 -3.47
C CYS A 17 1.41 -19.43 -2.55
N GLN A 18 2.46 -18.77 -3.02
CA GLN A 18 3.24 -17.81 -2.23
C GLN A 18 2.59 -16.43 -2.28
N ARG A 19 1.72 -16.19 -1.30
CA ARG A 19 0.96 -14.94 -1.22
C ARG A 19 1.83 -13.78 -0.71
N PRO A 20 1.88 -12.65 -1.43
CA PRO A 20 2.61 -11.46 -1.02
C PRO A 20 1.93 -10.75 0.16
N ALA A 21 2.62 -9.79 0.77
CA ALA A 21 2.23 -9.21 2.06
C ALA A 21 0.88 -8.48 1.97
N ILE A 22 0.71 -7.63 0.96
CA ILE A 22 -0.55 -6.89 0.74
C ILE A 22 -1.71 -7.87 0.50
N ARG A 23 -1.46 -8.95 -0.25
CA ARG A 23 -2.49 -9.98 -0.49
C ARG A 23 -2.95 -10.65 0.79
N LYS A 24 -2.02 -11.07 1.66
CA LYS A 24 -2.37 -11.67 2.95
C LYS A 24 -3.16 -10.72 3.85
N ILE A 25 -2.82 -9.43 3.84
CA ILE A 25 -3.51 -8.42 4.64
C ILE A 25 -4.95 -8.20 4.14
N LEU A 26 -5.13 -8.07 2.82
CA LEU A 26 -6.44 -7.84 2.20
C LEU A 26 -7.36 -9.07 2.25
N GLU A 27 -6.79 -10.27 2.22
CA GLU A 27 -7.50 -11.53 2.46
C GLU A 27 -7.76 -11.78 3.96
N HIS A 28 -7.38 -10.85 4.86
CA HIS A 28 -7.46 -10.96 6.32
C HIS A 28 -6.71 -12.15 6.96
N ASP A 29 -5.73 -12.69 6.24
CA ASP A 29 -4.91 -13.83 6.66
C ASP A 29 -3.64 -13.42 7.44
N ASP A 30 -3.26 -12.14 7.40
CA ASP A 30 -2.19 -11.59 8.22
C ASP A 30 -2.53 -10.17 8.68
N SER A 31 -1.92 -9.73 9.78
CA SER A 31 -2.23 -8.44 10.38
C SER A 31 -1.45 -7.31 9.71
N PRO A 32 -2.11 -6.18 9.35
CA PRO A 32 -1.43 -4.98 8.86
C PRO A 32 -0.52 -4.34 9.91
N ALA A 33 -0.73 -4.65 11.19
CA ALA A 33 0.04 -4.08 12.30
C ALA A 33 1.48 -4.63 12.38
N ARG A 34 1.79 -5.69 11.65
CA ARG A 34 3.15 -6.25 11.60
C ARG A 34 4.09 -5.30 10.88
N ARG A 35 5.39 -5.52 11.07
CA ARG A 35 6.41 -4.73 10.36
C ARG A 35 6.35 -5.01 8.87
N LEU A 36 6.06 -3.99 8.06
CA LEU A 36 6.04 -4.07 6.60
C LEU A 36 7.14 -3.19 6.02
N VAL A 37 7.65 -3.58 4.85
CA VAL A 37 8.52 -2.73 4.04
C VAL A 37 7.81 -2.52 2.71
N LEU A 38 7.32 -1.31 2.50
CA LEU A 38 6.55 -0.93 1.32
C LEU A 38 7.29 0.16 0.55
N CYS A 39 7.10 0.21 -0.76
CA CYS A 39 7.68 1.23 -1.63
C CYS A 39 6.60 2.22 -2.04
N VAL A 40 6.90 3.52 -2.02
CA VAL A 40 6.02 4.54 -2.58
C VAL A 40 5.97 4.36 -4.11
N ALA A 41 4.81 3.93 -4.62
CA ALA A 41 4.54 3.80 -6.05
C ALA A 41 4.03 5.12 -6.64
N ARG A 42 3.17 5.83 -5.91
CA ARG A 42 2.56 7.08 -6.35
C ARG A 42 2.26 7.99 -5.16
N ILE A 43 2.35 9.29 -5.39
CA ILE A 43 1.91 10.34 -4.45
C ILE A 43 0.68 11.00 -5.05
N ILE A 44 -0.42 11.01 -4.31
CA ILE A 44 -1.70 11.55 -4.73
C ILE A 44 -1.94 12.82 -3.92
N LYS A 45 -2.13 13.96 -4.60
CA LYS A 45 -2.50 15.22 -3.98
C LYS A 45 -4.03 15.32 -3.94
N LEU A 46 -4.59 15.54 -2.76
CA LEU A 46 -6.02 15.75 -2.56
C LEU A 46 -6.28 17.26 -2.52
N ASP A 47 -6.71 17.82 -3.64
CA ASP A 47 -7.06 19.24 -3.74
C ASP A 47 -8.49 19.45 -3.21
N LYS A 48 -8.59 19.73 -1.90
CA LYS A 48 -9.85 20.19 -1.28
C LYS A 48 -9.84 21.71 -1.17
N PRO A 49 -10.77 22.43 -1.83
CA PRO A 49 -10.80 23.89 -1.79
C PRO A 49 -11.08 24.38 -0.35
N GLY A 50 -10.11 25.04 0.27
CA GLY A 50 -10.23 25.63 1.62
C GLY A 50 -9.62 24.81 2.76
N GLU A 51 -9.04 23.64 2.49
CA GLU A 51 -8.28 22.86 3.48
C GLU A 51 -6.77 22.87 3.18
N ASN A 52 -5.95 22.53 4.18
CA ASN A 52 -4.52 22.32 4.00
C ASN A 52 -4.26 21.19 2.99
N GLU A 53 -3.13 21.24 2.28
CA GLU A 53 -2.74 20.20 1.33
C GLU A 53 -2.71 18.82 2.01
N GLN A 54 -3.63 17.95 1.60
CA GLN A 54 -3.66 16.55 2.01
C GLN A 54 -3.04 15.69 0.92
N TYR A 55 -2.29 14.69 1.35
CA TYR A 55 -1.70 13.70 0.46
C TYR A 55 -2.24 12.32 0.80
N GLU A 56 -2.23 11.44 -0.18
CA GLU A 56 -2.32 9.99 0.00
C GLU A 56 -1.14 9.35 -0.74
N LEU A 57 -0.72 8.17 -0.27
CA LEU A 57 0.33 7.40 -0.91
C LEU A 57 -0.23 6.10 -1.44
N GLU A 58 0.14 5.77 -2.67
CA GLU A 58 0.04 4.39 -3.15
C GLU A 58 1.32 3.67 -2.75
N LEU A 59 1.20 2.68 -1.87
CA LEU A 59 2.31 1.86 -1.40
C LEU A 59 2.26 0.48 -2.05
N THR A 60 3.41 -0.07 -2.41
CA THR A 60 3.51 -1.40 -3.01
C THR A 60 4.52 -2.30 -2.29
N ASP A 61 4.19 -3.57 -2.16
CA ASP A 61 5.11 -4.64 -1.75
C ASP A 61 5.86 -5.25 -2.95
N GLY A 62 5.68 -4.67 -4.14
CA GLY A 62 6.23 -5.12 -5.41
C GLY A 62 5.32 -6.09 -6.16
N TRP A 63 4.23 -6.59 -5.56
CA TRP A 63 3.19 -7.43 -6.19
C TRP A 63 1.91 -6.64 -6.40
N TYR A 64 1.42 -6.01 -5.35
CA TYR A 64 0.18 -5.25 -5.35
C TYR A 64 0.40 -3.83 -4.82
N GLY A 65 -0.56 -2.95 -5.07
CA GLY A 65 -0.59 -1.59 -4.55
C GLY A 65 -1.75 -1.42 -3.56
N ILE A 66 -1.58 -0.55 -2.57
CA ILE A 66 -2.61 -0.16 -1.63
C ILE A 66 -2.54 1.34 -1.34
N ILE A 67 -3.69 2.00 -1.23
CA ILE A 67 -3.74 3.41 -0.85
C ILE A 67 -3.53 3.53 0.65
N THR A 68 -2.79 4.53 1.07
CA THR A 68 -2.41 4.77 2.47
C THR A 68 -2.64 6.24 2.79
N SER A 69 -3.36 6.50 3.87
CA SER A 69 -3.48 7.84 4.44
C SER A 69 -2.18 8.20 5.14
N VAL A 70 -1.76 9.45 5.03
CA VAL A 70 -0.52 9.93 5.66
C VAL A 70 -0.82 10.84 6.84
N ASP A 71 -0.01 10.72 7.88
CA ASP A 71 -0.07 11.59 9.04
C ASP A 71 0.63 12.94 8.77
N GLN A 72 0.58 13.84 9.75
CA GLN A 72 1.18 15.17 9.62
C GLN A 72 2.69 15.15 9.44
N GLU A 73 3.40 14.19 10.05
CA GLU A 73 4.86 14.16 9.98
C GLU A 73 5.35 13.60 8.64
N LEU A 74 4.68 12.56 8.13
CA LEU A 74 4.91 12.01 6.81
C LEU A 74 4.53 13.04 5.73
N MET A 75 3.45 13.81 5.91
CA MET A 75 3.15 14.96 5.05
C MET A 75 4.30 15.96 5.01
N LYS A 76 4.85 16.39 6.14
CA LYS A 76 6.01 17.30 6.15
C LYS A 76 7.21 16.71 5.40
N ARG A 77 7.44 15.40 5.51
CA ARG A 77 8.53 14.70 4.80
C ARG A 77 8.29 14.63 3.29
N ILE A 78 7.05 14.50 2.85
CA ILE A 78 6.67 14.60 1.43
C ILE A 78 6.95 16.02 0.93
N HIS A 79 6.49 17.06 1.64
CA HIS A 79 6.73 18.46 1.26
C HIS A 79 8.22 18.82 1.19
N ARG A 80 9.03 18.28 2.09
CA ARG A 80 10.49 18.47 2.08
C ARG A 80 11.20 17.70 0.97
N GLY A 81 10.50 16.81 0.25
CA GLY A 81 11.08 15.94 -0.77
C GLY A 81 11.94 14.80 -0.20
N THR A 82 11.82 14.49 1.10
CA THR A 82 12.49 13.34 1.71
C THR A 82 11.79 12.03 1.36
N VAL A 83 10.46 12.06 1.25
CA VAL A 83 9.66 10.93 0.77
C VAL A 83 9.19 11.23 -0.64
N THR A 84 9.68 10.45 -1.60
CA THR A 84 9.38 10.57 -3.03
C THR A 84 8.96 9.22 -3.58
N ILE A 85 8.48 9.19 -4.83
CA ILE A 85 8.25 7.92 -5.53
C ILE A 85 9.56 7.11 -5.55
N GLY A 86 9.46 5.82 -5.22
CA GLY A 86 10.59 4.91 -5.07
C GLY A 86 11.16 4.83 -3.65
N THR A 87 10.78 5.72 -2.73
CA THR A 87 11.20 5.65 -1.33
C THR A 87 10.63 4.38 -0.69
N LYS A 88 11.47 3.62 0.01
CA LYS A 88 11.04 2.47 0.82
C LYS A 88 10.75 2.94 2.24
N LEU A 89 9.53 2.69 2.70
CA LEU A 89 9.05 2.98 4.04
C LEU A 89 8.99 1.67 4.84
N ILE A 90 9.33 1.77 6.12
CA ILE A 90 9.10 0.70 7.08
C ILE A 90 7.93 1.17 7.94
N SER A 91 6.81 0.46 7.86
CA SER A 91 5.66 0.72 8.71
C SER A 91 5.55 -0.34 9.80
N TYR A 92 4.97 0.05 10.94
CA TYR A 92 4.66 -0.80 12.06
C TYR A 92 3.35 -0.30 12.68
N GLY A 93 2.51 -1.21 13.17
CA GLY A 93 1.22 -0.83 13.76
C GLY A 93 0.24 -0.24 12.74
N ALA A 94 0.38 -0.52 11.44
CA ALA A 94 -0.61 -0.04 10.48
C ALA A 94 -1.96 -0.73 10.68
N GLU A 95 -3.03 0.01 10.40
CA GLU A 95 -4.40 -0.46 10.44
C GLU A 95 -4.97 -0.46 9.03
N LEU A 96 -5.70 -1.52 8.69
CA LEU A 96 -6.46 -1.60 7.46
C LEU A 96 -7.85 -1.03 7.72
N VAL A 97 -8.16 0.10 7.10
CA VAL A 97 -9.46 0.76 7.21
C VAL A 97 -10.25 0.60 5.92
N ASN A 98 -11.58 0.72 6.01
CA ASN A 98 -12.51 0.63 4.88
C ASN A 98 -12.45 -0.69 4.09
N CYS A 99 -12.05 -1.78 4.75
CA CYS A 99 -12.03 -3.14 4.19
C CYS A 99 -12.65 -4.12 5.19
N GLU A 100 -13.98 -4.12 5.27
CA GLU A 100 -14.72 -4.95 6.24
C GLU A 100 -14.77 -6.44 5.87
N GLN A 101 -14.64 -6.76 4.57
CA GLN A 101 -14.64 -8.13 4.06
C GLN A 101 -13.31 -8.44 3.40
N ALA A 102 -12.86 -9.69 3.53
CA ALA A 102 -11.70 -10.20 2.84
C ALA A 102 -11.94 -10.08 1.32
N CYS A 103 -10.97 -9.50 0.61
CA CYS A 103 -11.08 -9.30 -0.84
C CYS A 103 -9.76 -9.61 -1.55
N SER A 104 -9.85 -9.94 -2.84
CA SER A 104 -8.65 -10.09 -3.66
C SER A 104 -8.01 -8.71 -3.90
N PRO A 105 -6.67 -8.59 -3.91
CA PRO A 105 -5.99 -7.32 -4.20
C PRO A 105 -6.39 -6.67 -5.52
N LEU A 106 -6.86 -7.45 -6.49
CA LEU A 106 -7.31 -6.93 -7.79
C LEU A 106 -8.72 -6.33 -7.73
N GLU A 107 -9.49 -6.64 -6.69
CA GLU A 107 -10.86 -6.13 -6.47
C GLU A 107 -10.86 -4.83 -5.66
N VAL A 108 -9.73 -4.49 -5.03
CA VAL A 108 -9.56 -3.30 -4.19
C VAL A 108 -9.81 -1.99 -4.95
N GLY A 109 -9.60 -1.92 -6.26
CA GLY A 109 -9.95 -0.72 -7.03
C GLY A 109 -11.44 -0.33 -6.93
N LEU A 110 -12.31 -1.24 -6.46
CA LEU A 110 -13.75 -1.04 -6.27
C LEU A 110 -14.13 -0.64 -4.83
N ILE A 111 -13.20 -0.78 -3.87
CA ILE A 111 -13.39 -0.55 -2.44
C ILE A 111 -12.27 0.37 -1.99
N GLN A 112 -12.56 1.59 -1.52
CA GLN A 112 -11.52 2.52 -1.04
C GLN A 112 -10.84 1.98 0.24
N SER A 113 -10.02 0.94 0.14
CA SER A 113 -9.24 0.42 1.26
C SER A 113 -8.05 1.34 1.47
N HIS A 114 -7.95 1.91 2.68
CA HIS A 114 -6.80 2.71 3.06
C HIS A 114 -6.02 1.98 4.15
N LEU A 115 -4.70 2.00 4.09
CA LEU A 115 -3.88 1.78 5.28
C LEU A 115 -3.77 3.10 6.04
N GLN A 116 -3.86 3.04 7.35
CA GLN A 116 -3.58 4.18 8.23
C GLN A 116 -2.46 3.76 9.19
N GLU A 117 -1.43 4.58 9.36
CA GLU A 117 -0.42 4.33 10.39
C GLU A 117 -1.04 4.60 11.77
N ALA A 118 -0.99 3.62 12.69
CA ALA A 118 -1.33 3.89 14.09
C ALA A 118 -0.17 4.63 14.76
N LEU A 119 -0.51 5.68 15.50
CA LEU A 119 0.39 6.52 16.28
C LEU A 119 1.20 5.73 17.33
#